data_AF-A0A1V2M3G3-F1
#
_entry.id   AF-A0A1V2M3G3-F1
#
_cell.length_a   1.000
_cell.length_b   1.000
_cell.length_c   1.000
_cell.angle_alpha   90.00
_cell.angle_beta   90.00
_cell.angle_gamma   90.00
#
_symmetry.space_group_name_H-M   'P 1'
#
loop_
_entity.id
_entity.type
_entity.pdbx_description
1 polymer ?
#
loop_
_entity_poly.entity_id
_entity_poly.type
_entity_poly.pdbx_seq_one_letter_code
_entity_poly.pdbx_strand_id
1 'polypeptide(L)'
;LNSSQTAVKICFETAGILAMWMGVMSIGEKAGLIDVLAKKMNPILDFLFPDVPKYHPARKYIATNIIANFLGLGWAATPPGLKAMVELQKLNRVKERATSAMCMFLIINISSIQLIPITMISYRNSYGSANSTEIVGPAIIATLFSTIAGVSFAKIMYRKGN
;
A
#
# COMPACT_ATOMS: atom_id res chain seq x y z
N LEU A 1 -8.82 -12.60 29.68
CA LEU A 1 -10.16 -12.81 29.05
C LEU A 1 -10.55 -11.65 28.12
N ASN A 2 -10.40 -10.39 28.52
CA ASN A 2 -10.70 -9.23 27.66
C ASN A 2 -9.89 -9.18 26.34
N SER A 3 -8.62 -9.59 26.34
CA SER A 3 -7.78 -9.57 25.13
C SER A 3 -8.26 -10.55 24.05
N SER A 4 -8.73 -11.74 24.43
CA SER A 4 -9.25 -12.74 23.50
C SER A 4 -10.58 -12.30 22.89
N GLN A 5 -11.49 -11.74 23.70
CA GLN A 5 -12.76 -11.22 23.21
C GLN A 5 -12.57 -10.01 22.29
N THR A 6 -11.61 -9.12 22.62
CA THR A 6 -11.24 -7.98 21.78
C THR A 6 -10.64 -8.43 20.46
N ALA A 7 -9.75 -9.44 20.47
CA ALA A 7 -9.16 -9.99 19.26
C ALA A 7 -10.23 -10.58 18.32
N VAL A 8 -11.19 -11.35 18.85
CA VAL A 8 -12.28 -11.91 18.05
C VAL A 8 -13.15 -10.80 17.46
N LYS A 9 -13.48 -9.77 18.24
CA LYS A 9 -14.27 -8.62 17.77
C LYS A 9 -13.57 -7.90 16.61
N ILE A 10 -12.27 -7.62 16.74
CA ILE A 10 -11.46 -7.00 15.68
C ILE A 10 -11.44 -7.89 14.43
N CYS A 11 -11.28 -9.21 14.57
CA CYS A 11 -11.30 -10.12 13.44
C CYS A 11 -12.61 -10.05 12.64
N PHE A 12 -13.77 -10.03 13.31
CA PHE A 12 -15.06 -9.95 12.62
C PHE A 12 -15.30 -8.58 11.97
N GLU A 13 -14.95 -7.48 12.65
CA GLU A 13 -15.06 -6.13 12.10
C GLU A 13 -14.17 -5.94 10.86
N THR A 14 -12.92 -6.38 10.94
CA THR A 14 -11.97 -6.29 9.82
C THR A 14 -12.33 -7.23 8.68
N ALA A 15 -12.84 -8.44 8.95
CA ALA A 15 -13.28 -9.37 7.93
C ALA A 15 -14.41 -8.81 7.07
N GLY A 16 -15.41 -8.16 7.68
CA GLY A 16 -16.52 -7.54 6.95
C GLY A 16 -16.06 -6.43 6.00
N ILE A 17 -15.23 -5.52 6.51
CA ILE A 17 -14.67 -4.41 5.72
C ILE A 17 -13.77 -4.94 4.59
N LEU A 18 -12.90 -5.90 4.87
CA LEU A 18 -12.04 -6.51 3.86
C LEU A 18 -12.85 -7.22 2.78
N ALA A 19 -13.89 -7.98 3.14
CA ALA A 19 -14.75 -8.67 2.18
C ALA A 19 -15.44 -7.66 1.23
N MET A 20 -15.97 -6.57 1.76
CA MET A 20 -16.59 -5.50 0.96
C MET A 20 -15.59 -4.90 -0.03
N TRP A 21 -14.44 -4.45 0.43
CA TRP A 21 -13.43 -3.82 -0.43
C TRP A 21 -12.81 -4.79 -1.43
N MET A 22 -12.64 -6.05 -1.06
CA MET A 22 -12.19 -7.11 -1.97
C MET A 22 -13.23 -7.36 -3.08
N GLY A 23 -14.52 -7.27 -2.76
CA GLY A 23 -15.60 -7.28 -3.74
C GLY A 23 -15.50 -6.13 -4.73
N VAL A 24 -15.37 -4.89 -4.24
CA VAL A 24 -15.17 -3.69 -5.07
C VAL A 24 -13.92 -3.82 -5.95
N MET A 25 -12.83 -4.31 -5.37
CA MET A 25 -11.59 -4.54 -6.10
C MET A 25 -11.75 -5.59 -7.22
N SER A 26 -12.47 -6.68 -6.94
CA SER A 26 -12.79 -7.72 -7.92
C SER A 26 -13.60 -7.15 -9.10
N ILE A 27 -14.52 -6.22 -8.83
CA ILE A 27 -15.25 -5.50 -9.88
C ILE A 27 -14.30 -4.64 -10.70
N GLY A 28 -13.42 -3.85 -10.05
CA GLY A 28 -12.43 -3.02 -10.76
C GLY A 28 -11.43 -3.82 -11.59
N GLU A 29 -11.05 -5.02 -11.12
CA GLU A 29 -10.20 -5.97 -11.85
C GLU A 29 -10.93 -6.53 -13.07
N LYS A 30 -12.18 -6.97 -12.92
CA LYS A 30 -13.04 -7.44 -14.03
C LYS A 30 -13.37 -6.33 -15.04
N ALA A 31 -13.46 -5.09 -14.60
CA ALA A 31 -13.65 -3.92 -15.45
C ALA A 31 -12.38 -3.49 -16.20
N GLY A 32 -11.22 -4.12 -15.94
CA GLY A 32 -9.94 -3.81 -16.59
C GLY A 32 -9.28 -2.50 -16.11
N LEU A 33 -9.89 -1.78 -15.15
CA LEU A 33 -9.35 -0.52 -14.62
C LEU A 33 -7.99 -0.74 -13.95
N ILE A 34 -7.87 -1.84 -13.19
CA ILE A 34 -6.63 -2.21 -12.50
C ILE A 34 -5.51 -2.52 -13.50
N ASP A 35 -5.83 -3.12 -14.64
CA ASP A 35 -4.84 -3.48 -15.66
C ASP A 35 -4.26 -2.25 -16.36
N VAL A 36 -5.10 -1.24 -16.62
CA VAL A 36 -4.68 0.04 -17.18
C VAL A 36 -3.78 0.79 -16.20
N LEU A 37 -4.17 0.83 -14.92
CA LEU A 37 -3.39 1.48 -13.86
C LEU A 37 -2.04 0.80 -13.64
N ALA A 38 -2.02 -0.53 -13.59
CA ALA A 38 -0.81 -1.33 -13.45
C ALA A 38 0.14 -1.10 -14.64
N LYS A 39 -0.39 -1.08 -15.88
CA LYS A 39 0.42 -0.76 -17.08
C LYS A 39 1.07 0.61 -17.01
N LYS A 40 0.34 1.63 -16.53
CA LYS A 40 0.88 3.00 -16.41
C LYS A 40 1.97 3.09 -15.33
N MET A 41 1.91 2.23 -14.31
CA MET A 41 2.91 2.15 -13.25
C MET A 41 4.09 1.21 -13.56
N ASN A 42 4.08 0.50 -14.69
CA ASN A 42 5.17 -0.40 -15.07
C ASN A 42 6.59 0.17 -14.91
N PRO A 43 6.92 1.42 -15.30
CA PRO A 43 8.29 1.93 -15.11
C PRO A 43 8.69 2.04 -13.63
N ILE A 44 7.75 2.41 -12.76
CA ILE A 44 7.96 2.49 -11.31
C ILE A 44 8.09 1.09 -10.71
N LEU A 45 7.25 0.15 -11.16
CA LEU A 45 7.27 -1.23 -10.67
C LEU A 45 8.50 -2.00 -11.15
N ASP A 46 8.95 -1.80 -12.39
CA ASP A 46 10.20 -2.36 -12.91
C ASP A 46 11.40 -1.83 -12.13
N PHE A 47 11.36 -0.57 -11.72
CA PHE A 47 12.40 0.01 -10.90
C PHE A 47 12.36 -0.51 -9.45
N LEU A 48 11.20 -0.54 -8.79
CA LEU A 48 11.09 -0.90 -7.37
C LEU A 48 11.12 -2.42 -7.12
N PHE A 49 10.60 -3.22 -8.06
CA PHE A 49 10.41 -4.66 -7.92
C PHE A 49 11.02 -5.43 -9.12
N PRO A 50 12.36 -5.39 -9.28
CA PRO A 50 13.03 -6.06 -10.40
C PRO A 50 12.83 -7.58 -10.39
N ASP A 51 12.66 -8.19 -9.21
CA ASP A 51 12.53 -9.65 -9.07
C ASP A 51 11.10 -10.17 -9.32
N VAL A 52 10.13 -9.27 -9.49
CA VAL A 52 8.73 -9.64 -9.74
C VAL A 52 8.48 -9.69 -11.25
N PRO A 53 8.08 -10.86 -11.83
CA PRO A 53 7.86 -10.99 -13.27
C PRO A 53 6.85 -9.97 -13.81
N LYS A 54 7.08 -9.47 -15.04
CA LYS A 54 6.27 -8.39 -15.63
C LYS A 54 4.77 -8.69 -15.76
N TYR A 55 4.40 -9.96 -15.90
CA TYR A 55 3.02 -10.41 -16.05
C TYR A 55 2.44 -11.05 -14.78
N HIS A 56 3.13 -10.96 -13.64
CA HIS A 56 2.66 -11.57 -12.40
C HIS A 56 1.52 -10.73 -11.77
N PRO A 57 0.44 -11.35 -11.26
CA PRO A 57 -0.68 -10.64 -10.61
C PRO A 57 -0.26 -9.77 -9.43
N ALA A 58 0.83 -10.11 -8.73
CA ALA A 58 1.41 -9.29 -7.67
C ALA A 58 1.60 -7.82 -8.09
N ARG A 59 2.03 -7.55 -9.32
CA ARG A 59 2.27 -6.18 -9.81
C ARG A 59 0.99 -5.35 -9.84
N LYS A 60 -0.13 -5.95 -10.23
CA LYS A 60 -1.45 -5.30 -10.27
C LYS A 60 -1.89 -4.88 -8.87
N TYR A 61 -1.75 -5.78 -7.91
CA TYR A 61 -2.13 -5.53 -6.52
C TYR A 61 -1.22 -4.50 -5.84
N ILE A 62 0.09 -4.55 -6.08
CA ILE A 62 1.05 -3.54 -5.61
C ILE A 62 0.72 -2.16 -6.18
N ALA A 63 0.50 -2.08 -7.50
CA ALA A 63 0.13 -0.83 -8.17
C ALA A 63 -1.14 -0.22 -7.57
N THR A 64 -2.17 -1.05 -7.41
CA THR A 64 -3.46 -0.61 -6.86
C THR A 64 -3.32 -0.10 -5.43
N ASN A 65 -2.55 -0.79 -4.59
CA ASN A 65 -2.28 -0.38 -3.23
C ASN A 65 -1.55 0.99 -3.19
N ILE A 66 -0.51 1.16 -3.99
CA ILE A 66 0.24 2.44 -4.06
C ILE A 66 -0.67 3.57 -4.54
N ILE A 67 -1.50 3.34 -5.56
CA ILE A 67 -2.44 4.35 -6.07
C ILE A 67 -3.50 4.70 -5.01
N ALA A 68 -4.07 3.70 -4.34
CA ALA A 68 -5.07 3.92 -3.30
C ALA A 68 -4.47 4.71 -2.11
N ASN A 69 -3.25 4.38 -1.69
CA ASN A 69 -2.52 5.15 -0.69
C ASN A 69 -2.23 6.58 -1.16
N PHE A 70 -1.80 6.75 -2.41
CA PHE A 70 -1.50 8.07 -2.97
C PHE A 70 -2.73 8.97 -3.07
N LEU A 71 -3.89 8.43 -3.43
CA LEU A 71 -5.17 9.14 -3.48
C LEU A 71 -5.80 9.35 -2.10
N GLY A 72 -5.19 8.81 -1.05
CA GLY A 72 -5.67 8.90 0.32
C GLY A 72 -6.87 8.01 0.66
N LEU A 73 -7.13 7.01 -0.17
CA LEU A 73 -8.13 5.97 0.05
C LEU A 73 -7.54 4.84 0.91
N GLY A 74 -6.95 5.17 2.06
CA GLY A 74 -6.18 4.23 2.88
C GLY A 74 -6.94 2.94 3.25
N TRP A 75 -8.24 3.06 3.57
CA TRP A 75 -9.10 1.90 3.86
C TRP A 75 -9.29 0.95 2.67
N ALA A 76 -9.25 1.49 1.44
CA ALA A 76 -9.33 0.72 0.21
C ALA A 76 -7.97 0.16 -0.24
N ALA A 77 -6.85 0.67 0.29
CA ALA A 77 -5.49 0.25 -0.06
C ALA A 77 -5.07 -1.06 0.61
N THR A 78 -5.56 -1.30 1.83
CA THR A 78 -5.22 -2.49 2.65
C THR A 78 -5.57 -3.82 1.97
N PRO A 79 -6.80 -4.05 1.44
CA PRO A 79 -7.12 -5.32 0.78
C PRO A 79 -6.26 -5.62 -0.47
N PRO A 80 -6.03 -4.67 -1.40
CA PRO A 80 -4.99 -4.78 -2.43
C PRO A 80 -3.62 -5.15 -1.87
N GLY A 81 -3.21 -4.53 -0.76
CA GLY A 81 -1.90 -4.79 -0.15
C GLY A 81 -1.76 -6.19 0.43
N LEU A 82 -2.82 -6.71 1.05
CA LEU A 82 -2.86 -8.10 1.52
C LEU A 82 -2.78 -9.08 0.35
N LYS A 83 -3.56 -8.86 -0.73
CA LYS A 83 -3.45 -9.67 -1.95
C LYS A 83 -2.05 -9.60 -2.56
N ALA A 84 -1.45 -8.41 -2.63
CA ALA A 84 -0.08 -8.23 -3.11
C ALA A 84 0.92 -9.08 -2.31
N MET A 85 0.82 -9.08 -0.99
CA MET A 85 1.68 -9.90 -0.12
C MET A 85 1.49 -11.40 -0.34
N VAL A 86 0.23 -11.86 -0.47
CA VAL A 86 -0.06 -13.28 -0.76
C VAL A 86 0.54 -13.68 -2.12
N GLU A 87 0.41 -12.85 -3.15
CA GLU A 87 1.00 -13.12 -4.47
C GLU A 87 2.53 -13.06 -4.46
N LEU A 88 3.14 -12.12 -3.72
CA LEU A 88 4.60 -12.07 -3.53
C LEU A 88 5.11 -13.31 -2.77
N GLN A 89 4.34 -13.79 -1.79
CA GLN A 89 4.68 -15.01 -1.04
C GLN A 89 4.62 -16.27 -1.91
N LYS A 90 3.84 -16.29 -3.01
CA LYS A 90 3.88 -17.40 -3.98
C LYS A 90 5.22 -17.47 -4.72
N LEU A 91 5.79 -16.32 -5.06
CA LEU A 91 7.12 -16.20 -5.68
C LEU A 91 8.27 -16.47 -4.72
N ASN A 92 8.00 -16.49 -3.42
CA ASN A 92 9.00 -16.74 -2.40
C ASN A 92 9.45 -18.22 -2.40
N ARG A 93 10.75 -18.45 -2.61
CA ARG A 93 11.39 -19.78 -2.55
C ARG A 93 11.52 -20.30 -1.12
N VAL A 94 11.65 -19.42 -0.12
CA VAL A 94 11.83 -19.78 1.30
C VAL A 94 10.70 -19.14 2.11
N LYS A 95 9.63 -19.89 2.38
CA LYS A 95 8.38 -19.34 2.95
C LYS A 95 8.56 -18.65 4.31
N GLU A 96 9.56 -19.06 5.09
CA GLU A 96 9.86 -18.49 6.41
C GLU A 96 10.65 -17.18 6.36
N ARG A 97 11.21 -16.81 5.20
CA ARG A 97 12.02 -15.60 5.03
C ARG A 97 11.35 -14.63 4.07
N ALA A 98 11.12 -13.40 4.50
CA ALA A 98 10.62 -12.35 3.63
C ALA A 98 11.57 -12.08 2.46
N THR A 99 11.04 -11.98 1.25
CA THR A 99 11.83 -11.61 0.07
C THR A 99 12.11 -10.11 0.05
N SER A 100 13.16 -9.71 -0.66
CA SER A 100 13.49 -8.29 -0.88
C SER A 100 12.30 -7.50 -1.45
N ALA A 101 11.50 -8.13 -2.33
CA ALA A 101 10.27 -7.55 -2.86
C ALA A 101 9.20 -7.32 -1.77
N MET A 102 8.99 -8.26 -0.85
CA MET A 102 8.05 -8.08 0.27
C MET A 102 8.51 -6.96 1.21
N CYS A 103 9.80 -6.89 1.52
CA CYS A 103 10.38 -5.81 2.33
C CYS A 103 10.22 -4.44 1.66
N MET A 104 10.55 -4.34 0.36
CA MET A 104 10.36 -3.12 -0.42
C MET A 104 8.89 -2.67 -0.42
N PHE A 105 7.96 -3.61 -0.60
CA PHE A 105 6.53 -3.32 -0.59
C PHE A 105 6.04 -2.73 0.75
N LEU A 106 6.53 -3.27 1.88
CA LEU A 106 6.25 -2.72 3.21
C LEU A 106 6.84 -1.33 3.39
N ILE A 107 8.09 -1.13 2.99
CA ILE A 107 8.76 0.17 3.14
C ILE A 107 7.98 1.25 2.38
N ILE A 108 7.52 0.95 1.17
CA ILE A 108 6.70 1.89 0.38
C ILE A 108 5.38 2.21 1.11
N ASN A 109 4.67 1.21 1.59
CA ASN A 109 3.40 1.40 2.32
C ASN A 109 3.60 2.24 3.60
N ILE A 110 4.64 1.93 4.38
CA ILE A 110 4.95 2.64 5.62
C ILE A 110 5.40 4.08 5.34
N SER A 111 6.15 4.31 4.26
CA SER A 111 6.59 5.65 3.87
C SER A 111 5.46 6.58 3.43
N SER A 112 4.27 6.03 3.12
CA SER A 112 2.98 6.73 2.99
C SER A 112 3.04 8.07 2.22
N ILE A 113 3.43 8.05 0.94
CA ILE A 113 3.18 9.21 0.06
C ILE A 113 1.66 9.30 -0.14
N GLN A 114 1.04 10.29 0.50
CA GLN A 114 -0.38 10.55 0.39
C GLN A 114 -0.58 11.98 -0.11
N LEU A 115 -1.09 12.14 -1.33
CA LEU A 115 -1.26 13.44 -2.00
C LEU A 115 -2.32 14.28 -1.28
N ILE A 116 -3.34 13.63 -0.74
CA ILE A 116 -4.42 14.28 0.00
C ILE A 116 -4.57 13.55 1.35
N PRO A 117 -4.05 14.11 2.44
CA PRO A 117 -4.22 13.54 3.78
C PRO A 117 -5.63 13.85 4.31
N ILE A 118 -6.66 13.27 3.67
CA ILE A 118 -8.08 13.50 3.99
C ILE A 118 -8.37 13.21 5.46
N THR A 119 -7.74 12.18 6.04
CA THR A 119 -7.88 11.83 7.46
C THR A 119 -7.36 12.93 8.38
N MET A 120 -6.20 13.53 8.06
CA MET A 120 -5.64 14.64 8.84
C MET A 120 -6.45 15.92 8.68
N ILE A 121 -6.96 16.20 7.48
CA ILE A 121 -7.85 17.34 7.21
C ILE A 121 -9.15 17.19 8.00
N SER A 122 -9.78 16.01 7.95
CA SER A 122 -10.98 15.69 8.71
C SER A 122 -10.75 15.80 10.21
N TYR A 123 -9.59 15.32 10.70
CA TYR A 123 -9.24 15.43 12.12
C TYR A 123 -9.07 16.89 12.54
N ARG A 124 -8.34 17.71 11.77
CA ARG A 124 -8.20 19.14 12.05
C ARG A 124 -9.54 19.88 11.99
N ASN A 125 -10.42 19.50 11.07
CA ASN A 125 -11.74 20.11 10.96
C ASN A 125 -12.63 19.77 12.17
N SER A 126 -12.61 18.52 12.64
CA SER A 126 -13.33 18.09 13.85
C SER A 126 -12.85 18.76 15.13
N TYR A 127 -11.59 19.23 15.18
CA TYR A 127 -11.02 19.99 16.30
C TYR A 127 -11.10 21.52 16.12
N GLY A 128 -11.86 22.01 15.14
CA GLY A 128 -12.17 23.45 14.97
C GLY A 128 -11.07 24.27 14.30
N SER A 129 -10.19 23.65 13.50
CA SER A 129 -9.10 24.38 12.83
C SER A 129 -9.60 25.25 11.68
N ALA A 130 -9.32 26.56 11.75
CA ALA A 130 -9.73 27.56 10.74
C ALA A 130 -9.15 27.32 9.33
N ASN A 131 -7.99 26.64 9.23
CA ASN A 131 -7.35 26.28 7.97
C ASN A 131 -6.86 24.82 8.00
N SER A 132 -7.79 23.89 7.81
CA SER A 132 -7.53 22.44 7.88
C SER A 132 -6.63 21.91 6.74
N THR A 133 -6.50 22.66 5.64
CA THR A 133 -5.75 22.26 4.42
C THR A 133 -4.29 22.72 4.42
N GLU A 134 -3.87 23.63 5.30
CA GLU A 134 -2.47 24.12 5.34
C GLU A 134 -1.43 23.01 5.59
N ILE A 135 -1.84 21.92 6.25
CA ILE A 135 -0.96 20.78 6.54
C ILE A 135 -0.60 19.96 5.29
N VAL A 136 -1.32 20.12 4.18
CA VAL A 136 -1.12 19.34 2.95
C VAL A 136 0.25 19.62 2.33
N GLY A 137 0.66 20.89 2.25
CA GLY A 137 1.95 21.28 1.68
C GLY A 137 3.14 20.66 2.42
N PRO A 138 3.27 20.88 3.75
CA PRO A 138 4.32 20.27 4.56
C PRO A 138 4.27 18.74 4.56
N ALA A 139 3.08 18.13 4.56
CA ALA A 139 2.92 16.68 4.56
C ALA A 139 3.42 16.04 3.25
N ILE A 140 3.14 16.64 2.10
CA ILE A 140 3.65 16.15 0.81
C ILE A 140 5.18 16.23 0.78
N ILE A 141 5.76 17.33 1.25
CA ILE A 141 7.22 17.49 1.28
C ILE A 141 7.86 16.46 2.22
N ALA A 142 7.33 16.31 3.44
CA ALA A 142 7.85 15.37 4.42
C ALA A 142 7.76 13.91 3.94
N THR A 143 6.64 13.54 3.31
CA THR A 143 6.45 12.18 2.78
C THR A 143 7.31 11.92 1.55
N LEU A 144 7.53 12.91 0.68
CA LEU A 144 8.48 12.80 -0.43
C LEU A 144 9.91 12.52 0.08
N PHE A 145 10.40 13.28 1.05
CA PHE A 145 11.72 13.04 1.64
C PHE A 145 11.81 11.66 2.32
N SER A 146 10.78 11.28 3.08
CA SER A 146 10.69 9.98 3.73
C SER A 146 10.75 8.83 2.71
N THR A 147 9.97 8.91 1.62
CA THR A 147 9.97 7.88 0.60
C THR A 147 11.24 7.86 -0.22
N ILE A 148 11.84 9.01 -0.54
CA ILE A 148 13.15 9.04 -1.21
C ILE A 148 14.20 8.36 -0.35
N ALA A 149 14.28 8.70 0.94
CA ALA A 149 15.22 8.09 1.88
C ALA A 149 14.95 6.58 2.04
N GLY A 150 13.69 6.19 2.24
CA GLY A 150 13.27 4.80 2.42
C GLY A 150 13.51 3.94 1.20
N VAL A 151 13.14 4.42 0.00
CA VAL A 151 13.37 3.71 -1.26
C VAL A 151 14.87 3.62 -1.57
N SER A 152 15.63 4.70 -1.35
CA SER A 152 17.08 4.70 -1.58
C SER A 152 17.79 3.69 -0.67
N PHE A 153 17.48 3.70 0.63
CA PHE A 153 18.01 2.73 1.58
C PHE A 153 17.61 1.31 1.24
N ALA A 154 16.31 1.08 0.98
CA ALA A 154 15.79 -0.22 0.59
C ALA A 154 16.50 -0.75 -0.65
N LYS A 155 16.72 0.09 -1.67
CA LYS A 155 17.39 -0.28 -2.92
C LYS A 155 18.87 -0.61 -2.72
N ILE A 156 19.59 0.15 -1.88
CA ILE A 156 20.98 -0.15 -1.54
C ILE A 156 21.08 -1.53 -0.85
N MET A 157 20.18 -1.81 0.09
CA MET A 157 20.12 -3.11 0.77
C MET A 157 19.67 -4.24 -0.16
N TYR A 158 18.73 -3.97 -1.06
CA TYR A 158 18.26 -4.89 -2.11
C TYR A 158 19.42 -5.36 -2.99
N ARG A 159 20.33 -4.45 -3.34
CA ARG A 159 21.50 -4.72 -4.18
C ARG A 159 22.63 -5.46 -3.45
N LYS A 160 22.65 -5.42 -2.13
CA LYS A 160 23.70 -6.02 -1.28
C LYS A 160 23.32 -7.44 -0.81
N GLY A 161 22.05 -7.83 -0.94
CA GLY A 161 21.52 -9.13 -0.54
C GLY A 161 21.22 -10.10 -1.69
N ASN A 162 21.40 -9.68 -2.95
CA ASN A 162 21.49 -10.53 -4.13
C ASN A 162 22.96 -10.82 -4.44
#